data_AF-A0A6B3F8E9-F1
#
_entry.id   AF-A0A6B3F8E9-F1
#
_cell.length_a   1.000
_cell.length_b   1.000
_cell.length_c   1.000
_cell.angle_alpha   90.00
_cell.angle_beta   90.00
_cell.angle_gamma   90.00
#
_symmetry.space_group_name_H-M   'P 1'
#
loop_
_entity.id
_entity.type
_entity.pdbx_description
1 polymer ?
#
loop_
_entity_poly.entity_id
_entity_poly.type
_entity_poly.pdbx_seq_one_letter_code
_entity_poly.pdbx_strand_id
1 'polypeptide(L)'
;KVIEVQKYGREPISLHTPLGEDGDSEFGDLIEDSEAVVPADAVSFTLLQEQLHSVLDTLSEREAGVVSMRFGLTDGQPKTLDEIGKVYGVT
;
A
#
# COMPACT_ATOMS: atom_id res chain seq x y z
N LYS A 1 -29.20 -15.89 -8.19
CA LYS A 1 -30.34 -15.38 -7.39
C LYS A 1 -30.73 -16.31 -6.22
N VAL A 2 -31.15 -17.57 -6.43
CA VAL A 2 -31.55 -18.45 -5.30
C VAL A 2 -30.40 -18.81 -4.34
N ILE A 3 -29.20 -19.07 -4.85
CA ILE A 3 -28.00 -19.40 -4.04
C ILE A 3 -27.55 -18.20 -3.19
N GLU A 4 -27.74 -16.99 -3.71
CA GLU A 4 -27.33 -15.74 -3.06
C GLU A 4 -28.23 -15.44 -1.86
N VAL A 5 -29.55 -15.66 -2.00
CA VAL A 5 -30.53 -15.51 -0.92
C VAL A 5 -30.30 -16.52 0.21
N GLN A 6 -29.87 -17.75 -0.10
CA GLN A 6 -29.51 -18.75 0.92
C GLN A 6 -28.23 -18.42 1.72
N LYS A 7 -27.35 -17.53 1.21
CA LYS A 7 -26.15 -17.11 1.96
C LYS A 7 -26.49 -16.16 3.11
N TYR A 8 -27.53 -15.35 2.99
CA TYR A 8 -27.92 -14.35 4.00
C TYR A 8 -28.66 -14.94 5.21
N GLY A 9 -29.15 -16.18 5.12
CA GLY A 9 -29.89 -16.85 6.20
C GLY A 9 -29.04 -17.73 7.11
N ARG A 10 -27.70 -17.69 7.00
CA ARG A 10 -26.80 -18.47 7.85
C ARG A 10 -26.49 -17.69 9.12
N GLU A 11 -26.61 -18.35 10.27
CA GLU A 11 -26.14 -17.78 11.53
C GLU A 11 -24.61 -17.66 11.50
N PRO A 12 -24.05 -16.55 12.03
CA PRO A 12 -22.61 -16.36 12.11
C PRO A 12 -22.00 -17.41 13.04
N ILE A 13 -20.86 -17.95 12.64
CA ILE A 13 -20.09 -18.91 13.44
C ILE A 13 -19.20 -18.13 14.40
N SER A 14 -19.10 -18.58 15.66
CA SER A 14 -18.22 -17.97 16.65
C SER A 14 -16.76 -18.18 16.27
N LEU A 15 -15.93 -17.14 16.35
CA LEU A 15 -14.48 -17.25 16.18
C LEU A 15 -13.84 -18.10 17.29
N HIS A 16 -14.46 -18.18 18.48
CA HIS A 16 -14.01 -19.03 19.59
C HIS A 16 -14.45 -20.50 19.47
N THR A 17 -14.99 -20.90 18.31
CA THR A 17 -15.36 -22.31 18.11
C THR A 17 -14.07 -23.14 18.08
N PRO A 18 -13.89 -24.13 18.97
CA PRO A 18 -12.68 -24.97 18.96
C PRO A 18 -12.63 -25.83 17.70
N LEU A 19 -11.43 -26.00 17.16
CA LEU A 19 -11.09 -26.80 16.00
C LEU A 19 -10.10 -27.90 16.40
N GLY A 20 -10.41 -29.15 16.04
CA GLY A 20 -9.62 -30.33 16.40
C GLY A 20 -10.09 -31.02 17.69
N GLU A 21 -9.64 -32.27 17.92
CA GLU A 21 -10.00 -33.05 19.11
C GLU A 21 -9.34 -32.53 20.40
N ASP A 22 -8.17 -31.90 20.29
CA ASP A 22 -7.39 -31.43 21.45
C ASP A 22 -7.82 -30.02 21.92
N GLY A 23 -8.63 -29.30 21.14
CA GLY A 23 -9.18 -27.99 21.51
C GLY A 23 -8.16 -26.83 21.56
N ASP A 24 -6.92 -27.05 21.12
CA ASP A 24 -5.83 -26.07 21.18
C ASP A 24 -5.89 -24.99 20.07
N SER A 25 -6.85 -25.06 19.15
CA SER A 25 -6.99 -24.10 18.05
C SER A 25 -8.42 -23.61 17.94
N GLU A 26 -8.60 -22.30 17.80
CA GLU A 26 -9.91 -21.68 17.61
C GLU A 26 -10.15 -21.36 16.13
N PHE A 27 -11.41 -21.23 15.72
CA PHE A 27 -11.77 -20.86 14.35
C PHE A 27 -11.16 -19.52 13.93
N GLY A 28 -11.02 -18.58 14.87
CA GLY A 28 -10.36 -17.29 14.66
C GLY A 28 -8.88 -17.41 14.28
N ASP A 29 -8.17 -18.43 14.77
CA ASP A 29 -6.73 -18.61 14.51
C ASP A 29 -6.42 -18.95 13.05
N LEU A 30 -7.42 -19.40 12.28
CA LEU A 30 -7.29 -19.70 10.86
C LEU A 30 -7.71 -18.54 9.94
N ILE A 31 -8.26 -17.47 10.49
CA ILE A 31 -8.68 -16.31 9.70
C ILE A 31 -7.49 -15.38 9.56
N GLU A 32 -6.86 -15.43 8.40
CA GLU A 32 -5.80 -14.50 8.02
C GLU A 32 -6.36 -13.07 7.97
N ASP A 33 -5.63 -12.13 8.56
CA ASP A 33 -5.91 -10.71 8.41
C ASP A 33 -5.42 -10.23 7.03
N SER A 34 -6.35 -10.14 6.09
CA SER A 34 -6.07 -9.66 4.73
C SER A 34 -5.72 -8.17 4.64
N GLU A 35 -5.94 -7.39 5.71
CA GLU A 35 -5.61 -5.97 5.76
C GLU A 35 -4.24 -5.72 6.41
N ALA A 36 -3.63 -6.74 7.03
CA ALA A 36 -2.34 -6.63 7.66
C ALA A 36 -1.24 -6.33 6.62
N VAL A 37 -0.38 -5.35 6.94
CA VAL A 37 0.79 -5.04 6.10
C VAL A 37 1.80 -6.17 6.22
N VAL A 38 2.11 -6.81 5.09
CA VAL A 38 3.13 -7.86 5.03
C VAL A 38 4.52 -7.22 5.27
N PRO A 39 5.29 -7.67 6.28
CA PRO A 39 6.59 -7.07 6.61
C PRO A 39 7.57 -7.02 5.42
N ALA A 40 7.55 -8.04 4.57
CA ALA A 40 8.38 -8.10 3.37
C ALA A 40 8.05 -6.97 2.37
N ASP A 41 6.77 -6.63 2.22
CA ASP A 41 6.33 -5.56 1.33
C ASP A 41 6.72 -4.19 1.88
N ALA A 42 6.58 -3.99 3.19
CA ALA A 42 7.01 -2.77 3.85
C ALA A 42 8.51 -2.50 3.65
N VAL A 43 9.36 -3.51 3.86
CA VAL A 43 10.82 -3.41 3.65
C VAL A 43 11.14 -3.15 2.18
N SER A 44 10.47 -3.85 1.27
CA SER A 44 10.67 -3.68 -0.18
C SER A 44 10.32 -2.26 -0.62
N PHE A 45 9.26 -1.68 -0.07
CA PHE A 45 8.87 -0.29 -0.35
C PHE A 45 9.91 0.71 0.15
N THR A 46 10.44 0.53 1.36
CA THR A 46 11.52 1.39 1.89
C THR A 46 12.77 1.30 1.00
N LEU A 47 13.19 0.09 0.62
CA LEU A 47 14.36 -0.10 -0.25
C LEU A 47 14.18 0.56 -1.62
N LEU A 48 12.97 0.49 -2.18
CA LEU A 48 12.65 1.18 -3.43
C LEU A 48 12.76 2.71 -3.28
N GLN A 49 12.28 3.28 -2.18
CA GLN A 49 12.42 4.72 -1.92
C GLN A 49 13.88 5.16 -1.80
N GLU A 50 14.73 4.36 -1.14
CA GLU A 50 16.16 4.61 -1.02
C GLU A 50 16.87 4.57 -2.38
N GLN A 51 16.57 3.55 -3.19
CA GLN A 51 17.12 3.43 -4.55
C GLN A 51 16.70 4.62 -5.43
N LEU A 52 15.43 5.03 -5.34
CA LEU A 52 14.92 6.17 -6.08
C LEU A 52 15.68 7.46 -5.70
N HIS A 53 15.90 7.70 -4.40
CA HIS A 53 16.70 8.83 -3.93
C HIS A 53 18.14 8.77 -4.45
N SER A 54 18.79 7.61 -4.36
CA SER A 54 20.15 7.45 -4.88
C SER A 54 20.25 7.75 -6.39
N VAL A 55 19.22 7.44 -7.17
CA VAL A 55 19.18 7.77 -8.60
C VAL A 55 18.96 9.27 -8.81
N LEU A 56 18.07 9.90 -8.03
CA LEU A 56 17.83 11.34 -8.10
C LEU A 56 19.09 12.14 -7.73
N ASP A 57 19.90 11.65 -6.79
CA ASP A 57 21.18 12.27 -6.40
C ASP A 57 22.22 12.29 -7.53
N THR A 58 22.03 11.50 -8.59
CA THR A 58 22.90 11.55 -9.78
C THR A 58 22.54 12.67 -10.75
N LEU A 59 21.37 13.30 -10.57
CA LEU A 59 20.89 14.41 -11.38
C LEU A 59 21.33 15.74 -10.80
N SER A 60 21.27 16.81 -11.61
CA SER A 60 21.41 18.16 -11.04
C SER A 60 20.24 18.49 -10.11
N GLU A 61 20.45 19.37 -9.14
CA GLU A 61 19.41 19.80 -8.18
C GLU A 61 18.11 20.22 -8.89
N ARG A 62 18.23 20.91 -10.02
CA ARG A 62 17.11 21.33 -10.84
C ARG A 62 16.39 20.14 -11.48
N GLU A 63 17.11 19.20 -12.07
CA GLU A 63 16.53 18.01 -12.70
C GLU A 63 15.87 17.09 -11.68
N ALA A 64 16.54 16.81 -10.56
CA ALA A 64 16.00 16.05 -9.45
C ALA A 64 14.71 16.69 -8.91
N GLY A 65 14.69 18.02 -8.74
CA GLY A 65 13.51 18.75 -8.30
C GLY A 65 12.36 18.73 -9.32
N VAL A 66 12.65 18.84 -10.62
CA VAL A 66 11.64 18.69 -11.69
C VAL A 66 11.02 17.30 -11.67
N VAL A 67 11.84 16.24 -11.59
CA VAL A 67 11.36 14.84 -11.56
C VAL A 67 10.54 14.60 -10.29
N SER A 68 11.02 15.05 -9.14
CA SER A 68 10.32 14.90 -7.86
C SER A 68 8.94 15.56 -7.88
N MET A 69 8.84 16.78 -8.40
CA MET A 69 7.55 17.47 -8.54
C MET A 69 6.65 16.81 -9.58
N ARG A 70 7.20 16.33 -10.70
CA ARG A 70 6.41 15.72 -11.78
C ARG A 70 5.70 14.46 -11.32
N PHE A 71 6.37 13.64 -10.51
CA PHE A 71 5.84 12.36 -10.03
C PHE A 71 5.31 12.43 -8.60
N GLY A 72 5.35 13.58 -7.93
CA GLY A 72 4.85 13.73 -6.55
C GLY A 72 5.68 12.94 -5.53
N LEU A 73 6.99 12.83 -5.74
CA LEU A 73 7.86 11.98 -4.92
C LEU A 73 8.04 12.50 -3.48
N THR A 74 7.70 13.77 -3.24
CA THR A 74 7.85 14.43 -1.92
C THR A 74 6.52 14.59 -1.20
N ASP A 75 5.47 15.00 -1.92
CA ASP A 75 4.16 15.37 -1.35
C ASP A 75 3.00 14.46 -1.82
N GLY A 76 3.28 13.46 -2.66
CA GLY A 76 2.28 12.57 -3.24
C GLY A 76 1.40 13.23 -4.29
N GLN A 77 1.68 14.46 -4.72
CA GLN A 77 0.87 15.22 -5.67
C GLN A 77 1.66 15.49 -6.96
N PRO A 78 1.44 14.70 -8.03
CA PRO A 78 2.07 14.93 -9.33
C PRO A 78 1.70 16.30 -9.91
N LYS A 79 2.71 17.09 -10.30
CA LYS A 79 2.53 18.41 -10.92
C LYS A 79 2.66 18.35 -12.45
N THR A 80 2.02 19.26 -13.14
CA THR A 80 2.15 19.45 -14.60
C THR A 80 3.43 20.23 -14.95
N LEU A 81 3.85 20.15 -16.22
CA LEU A 81 5.01 20.92 -16.69
C LEU A 81 4.80 22.44 -16.58
N ASP A 82 3.57 22.92 -16.73
CA ASP A 82 3.24 24.35 -16.58
C ASP A 82 3.40 24.81 -15.13
N GLU A 83 2.89 24.03 -14.17
CA GLU A 83 3.05 24.30 -12.74
C GLU A 83 4.51 24.25 -12.31
N ILE A 84 5.27 23.28 -12.80
CA ILE A 84 6.71 23.17 -12.56
C ILE A 84 7.45 24.36 -13.19
N GLY A 85 7.05 24.78 -14.40
CA GLY A 85 7.63 25.92 -15.11
C GLY A 85 7.48 27.23 -14.35
N LYS A 86 6.32 27.45 -13.72
CA LYS A 86 6.05 28.60 -12.84
C LYS A 86 6.96 28.62 -11.60
N VAL A 87 7.25 27.46 -11.01
CA VAL A 87 8.15 27.35 -9.85
C VAL A 87 9.60 27.70 -10.23
N TYR A 88 10.04 27.30 -11.44
CA TYR A 88 11.39 27.54 -11.92
C TYR A 88 11.56 28.83 -12.75
N GLY A 89 10.50 29.62 -12.93
CA GLY A 89 10.56 30.90 -13.65
C GLY A 89 10.94 30.79 -15.13
N VAL A 90 10.61 29.67 -15.76
CA VAL A 90 10.87 29.44 -17.20
C VAL A 90 9.66 29.76 -18.09
N THR A 91 8.50 30.00 -17.49
CA THR A 91 7.25 30.42 -18.12
C THR A 91 6.60 31.56 -17.36
#